data_AF-A0A9W8R6C6-F1
#
_entry.id   AF-A0A9W8R6C6-F1
#
_cell.length_a   1.000
_cell.length_b   1.000
_cell.length_c   1.000
_cell.angle_alpha   90.00
_cell.angle_beta   90.00
_cell.angle_gamma   90.00
#
_symmetry.space_group_name_H-M   'P 1'
#
loop_
_entity.id
_entity.type
_entity.pdbx_description
1 polymer ?
#
loop_
_entity_poly.entity_id
_entity_poly.type
_entity_poly.pdbx_seq_one_letter_code
_entity_poly.pdbx_strand_id
1 'polypeptide(L)'
;MDVADDAVKLDHQSGVYTDPELIRTIDHVGKFYNVPGPHICQPSPQQTLVILQAGTSSAGKAFAAQHAEAVFVSTLAPAIVAQNIADIRAKARELGREPQAIKFLAMVTPVLGAIEEEAQAKYNQYMSYGSKEGALALFGGYTGIDPSQFDDDQELQYVESNAIRTSVETWAKYIAHVPKWTKGAIADEMKIGTPEHVADELERWIREADFDGFNFAYALMPRTLEEIIKFLLPDLRNCGLFWEGYEVPGGTYCENIWAKKGAARPPSDHPAAKCHWKKAE
;
A
#
# COMPACT_ATOMS: atom_id res chain seq x y z
N MET A 1 -24.90 5.42 -1.31
CA MET A 1 -25.37 5.19 -2.68
C MET A 1 -26.83 5.54 -2.77
N ASP A 2 -27.16 6.18 -3.89
CA ASP A 2 -28.41 6.80 -4.25
C ASP A 2 -29.04 6.19 -5.51
N VAL A 3 -28.30 5.38 -6.25
CA VAL A 3 -28.79 4.68 -7.43
C VAL A 3 -28.79 3.18 -7.15
N ALA A 4 -29.95 2.52 -7.29
CA ALA A 4 -30.08 1.09 -7.06
C ALA A 4 -29.42 0.27 -8.19
N ASP A 5 -29.08 -0.99 -7.89
CA ASP A 5 -28.34 -1.87 -8.80
C ASP A 5 -29.05 -2.08 -10.14
N ASP A 6 -30.37 -2.13 -10.12
CA ASP A 6 -31.23 -2.37 -11.28
C ASP A 6 -31.86 -1.08 -11.83
N ALA A 7 -31.36 0.11 -11.47
CA ALA A 7 -31.94 1.37 -11.91
C ALA A 7 -31.91 1.54 -13.44
N VAL A 8 -30.82 1.10 -14.09
CA VAL A 8 -30.64 1.20 -15.54
C VAL A 8 -31.40 0.05 -16.23
N LYS A 9 -32.44 0.38 -17.01
CA LYS A 9 -33.33 -0.59 -17.66
C LYS A 9 -33.01 -0.79 -19.15
N LEU A 10 -32.55 0.26 -19.84
CA LEU A 10 -32.30 0.27 -21.29
C LEU A 10 -33.50 -0.23 -22.12
N ASP A 11 -34.72 0.08 -21.68
CA ASP A 11 -35.93 -0.45 -22.31
C ASP A 11 -36.35 0.40 -23.51
N HIS A 12 -36.07 -0.13 -24.71
CA HIS A 12 -36.43 0.49 -25.97
C HIS A 12 -37.94 0.50 -26.27
N GLN A 13 -38.71 -0.44 -25.70
CA GLN A 13 -40.15 -0.55 -25.97
C GLN A 13 -40.93 0.49 -25.18
N SER A 14 -40.63 0.63 -23.88
CA SER A 14 -41.26 1.65 -23.03
C SER A 14 -40.60 3.02 -23.11
N GLY A 15 -39.38 3.11 -23.65
CA GLY A 15 -38.57 4.33 -23.71
C GLY A 15 -37.90 4.70 -22.38
N VAL A 16 -37.91 3.79 -21.39
CA VAL A 16 -37.31 4.01 -20.07
C VAL A 16 -35.84 3.59 -20.10
N TYR A 17 -34.94 4.58 -20.07
CA TYR A 17 -33.50 4.31 -19.94
C TYR A 17 -33.11 3.95 -18.49
N THR A 18 -33.59 4.74 -17.52
CA THR A 18 -33.37 4.54 -16.09
C THR A 18 -34.67 4.76 -15.34
N ASP A 19 -35.00 3.87 -14.42
CA ASP A 19 -36.18 3.96 -13.57
C ASP A 19 -35.96 5.06 -12.50
N PRO A 20 -36.74 6.15 -12.52
CA PRO A 20 -36.57 7.25 -11.58
C PRO A 20 -36.90 6.86 -10.14
N GLU A 21 -37.69 5.81 -9.91
CA GLU A 21 -38.00 5.33 -8.55
C GLU A 21 -36.83 4.54 -7.93
N LEU A 22 -35.82 4.22 -8.75
CA LEU A 22 -34.57 3.57 -8.36
C LEU A 22 -33.41 4.56 -8.28
N ILE A 23 -33.73 5.85 -8.12
CA ILE A 23 -32.80 6.95 -7.84
C ILE A 23 -33.33 7.76 -6.66
N ARG A 24 -32.47 8.15 -5.73
CA ARG A 24 -32.80 9.02 -4.59
C ARG A 24 -31.74 10.09 -4.36
N THR A 25 -32.01 11.06 -3.50
CA THR A 25 -30.98 11.91 -2.92
C THR A 25 -30.26 11.19 -1.79
N ILE A 26 -29.03 11.60 -1.49
CA ILE A 26 -28.29 11.17 -0.29
C ILE A 26 -28.50 12.14 0.89
N ASP A 27 -28.90 13.38 0.61
CA ASP A 27 -29.23 14.42 1.59
C ASP A 27 -28.19 14.55 2.73
N HIS A 28 -26.91 14.45 2.38
CA HIS A 28 -25.84 14.51 3.35
C HIS A 28 -25.64 15.94 3.84
N VAL A 29 -25.84 16.17 5.14
CA VAL A 29 -25.48 17.43 5.81
C VAL A 29 -24.53 17.11 6.97
N GLY A 30 -23.27 17.44 6.80
CA GLY A 30 -22.22 17.23 7.78
C GLY A 30 -21.49 18.53 8.14
N LYS A 31 -20.52 18.42 9.06
CA LYS A 31 -19.68 19.56 9.48
C LYS A 31 -18.89 20.17 8.32
N PHE A 32 -18.45 19.35 7.38
CA PHE A 32 -17.54 19.76 6.30
C PHE A 32 -18.21 19.80 4.93
N TYR A 33 -19.29 19.05 4.72
CA TYR A 33 -19.93 18.89 3.42
C TYR A 33 -21.43 18.96 3.54
N ASN A 34 -22.07 19.56 2.52
CA ASN A 34 -23.52 19.52 2.31
C ASN A 34 -23.76 19.10 0.86
N VAL A 35 -24.21 17.86 0.66
CA VAL A 35 -24.34 17.23 -0.66
C VAL A 35 -25.70 16.55 -0.75
N PRO A 36 -26.66 17.14 -1.48
CA PRO A 36 -27.99 16.54 -1.69
C PRO A 36 -27.95 15.26 -2.54
N GLY A 37 -27.11 15.20 -3.58
CA GLY A 37 -27.17 14.14 -4.61
C GLY A 37 -28.24 14.43 -5.69
N PRO A 38 -28.57 13.46 -6.56
CA PRO A 38 -27.99 12.11 -6.67
C PRO A 38 -26.60 12.11 -7.32
N HIS A 39 -25.93 10.96 -7.29
CA HIS A 39 -24.75 10.68 -8.06
C HIS A 39 -25.09 10.72 -9.56
N ILE A 40 -24.23 11.37 -10.35
CA ILE A 40 -24.44 11.59 -11.78
C ILE A 40 -24.02 10.40 -12.65
N CYS A 41 -23.59 9.29 -12.03
CA CYS A 41 -23.15 8.09 -12.72
C CYS A 41 -24.04 6.90 -12.35
N GLN A 42 -24.27 6.02 -13.32
CA GLN A 42 -24.89 4.72 -13.06
C GLN A 42 -23.99 3.83 -12.19
N PRO A 43 -24.53 2.82 -11.50
CA PRO A 43 -23.75 1.86 -10.74
C PRO A 43 -22.64 1.21 -11.57
N SER A 44 -21.40 1.29 -11.10
CA SER A 44 -20.28 0.53 -11.67
C SER A 44 -20.22 -0.88 -11.07
N PRO A 45 -19.47 -1.83 -11.68
CA PRO A 45 -19.37 -3.20 -11.15
C PRO A 45 -18.95 -3.28 -9.68
N GLN A 46 -18.00 -2.43 -9.26
CA GLN A 46 -17.53 -2.38 -7.87
C GLN A 46 -18.28 -1.38 -7.01
N GLN A 47 -18.85 -0.34 -7.62
CA GLN A 47 -19.63 0.71 -6.96
C GLN A 47 -18.77 1.58 -6.02
N THR A 48 -18.18 1.00 -4.97
CA THR A 48 -17.06 1.56 -4.21
C THR A 48 -15.77 0.87 -4.64
N LEU A 49 -14.77 1.65 -5.06
CA LEU A 49 -13.45 1.14 -5.40
C LEU A 49 -12.72 0.62 -4.15
N VAL A 50 -11.77 -0.29 -4.33
CA VAL A 50 -10.91 -0.78 -3.25
C VAL A 50 -10.19 0.41 -2.60
N ILE A 51 -10.32 0.56 -1.29
CA ILE A 51 -9.78 1.71 -0.57
C ILE A 51 -8.34 1.43 -0.10
N LEU A 52 -7.39 2.13 -0.71
CA LEU A 52 -5.99 2.14 -0.29
C LEU A 52 -5.72 3.31 0.67
N GLN A 53 -4.90 3.08 1.68
CA GLN A 53 -4.49 4.07 2.68
C GLN A 53 -2.98 3.95 2.98
N ALA A 54 -2.31 5.04 3.36
CA ALA A 54 -0.85 5.04 3.59
C ALA A 54 -0.40 5.85 4.82
N GLY A 55 -1.29 6.11 5.77
CA GLY A 55 -1.04 6.98 6.93
C GLY A 55 -0.64 6.19 8.16
N THR A 56 0.56 6.45 8.68
CA THR A 56 1.17 5.72 9.81
C THR A 56 0.99 6.39 11.18
N SER A 57 0.46 7.62 11.23
CA SER A 57 0.16 8.33 12.48
C SER A 57 -0.96 7.65 13.29
N SER A 58 -1.12 7.95 14.58
CA SER A 58 -2.19 7.35 15.39
C SER A 58 -3.59 7.57 14.80
N ALA A 59 -3.86 8.77 14.27
CA ALA A 59 -5.09 9.06 13.54
C ALA A 59 -5.17 8.29 12.21
N GLY A 60 -4.05 8.18 11.49
CA GLY A 60 -3.92 7.37 10.28
C GLY A 60 -4.23 5.88 10.53
N LYS A 61 -3.70 5.29 11.60
CA LYS A 61 -3.97 3.92 12.02
C LYS A 61 -5.45 3.69 12.34
N ALA A 62 -6.09 4.63 13.06
CA ALA A 62 -7.52 4.55 13.35
C ALA A 62 -8.38 4.65 12.07
N PHE A 63 -8.03 5.56 11.16
CA PHE A 63 -8.71 5.72 9.88
C PHE A 63 -8.52 4.48 8.98
N ALA A 64 -7.32 3.92 8.93
CA ALA A 64 -7.01 2.70 8.20
C ALA A 64 -7.82 1.51 8.73
N ALA A 65 -7.83 1.32 10.06
CA ALA A 65 -8.62 0.27 10.69
C ALA A 65 -10.11 0.36 10.35
N GLN A 66 -10.64 1.58 10.20
CA GLN A 66 -12.05 1.79 9.85
C GLN A 66 -12.35 1.61 8.36
N HIS A 67 -11.47 2.08 7.46
CA HIS A 67 -11.82 2.26 6.03
C HIS A 67 -10.91 1.53 5.04
N ALA A 68 -9.69 1.17 5.42
CA ALA A 68 -8.77 0.60 4.44
C ALA A 68 -9.14 -0.85 4.12
N GLU A 69 -9.02 -1.20 2.85
CA GLU A 69 -8.98 -2.57 2.34
C GLU A 69 -7.54 -2.99 2.06
N ALA A 70 -6.67 -2.02 1.73
CA ALA A 70 -5.23 -2.19 1.72
C ALA A 70 -4.51 -0.98 2.33
N VAL A 71 -3.41 -1.26 3.04
CA VAL A 71 -2.55 -0.26 3.66
C VAL A 71 -1.15 -0.38 3.08
N PHE A 72 -0.69 0.70 2.46
CA PHE A 72 0.67 0.81 1.97
C PHE A 72 1.61 1.25 3.10
N VAL A 73 2.72 0.54 3.25
CA VAL A 73 3.73 0.78 4.27
C VAL A 73 5.10 0.92 3.62
N SER A 74 5.76 2.03 3.92
CA SER A 74 7.18 2.23 3.61
C SER A 74 7.97 2.12 4.92
N THR A 75 8.94 1.21 4.96
CA THR A 75 9.79 0.94 6.13
C THR A 75 11.15 0.42 5.66
N LEU A 76 12.17 0.57 6.49
CA LEU A 76 13.50 0.02 6.21
C LEU A 76 13.69 -1.40 6.74
N ALA A 77 12.82 -1.87 7.65
CA ALA A 77 12.83 -3.23 8.16
C ALA A 77 11.42 -3.68 8.60
N PRO A 78 11.09 -4.98 8.49
CA PRO A 78 9.76 -5.51 8.83
C PRO A 78 9.48 -5.37 10.34
N ALA A 79 10.47 -5.64 11.19
CA ALA A 79 10.33 -5.56 12.65
C ALA A 79 9.94 -4.16 13.16
N ILE A 80 10.22 -3.09 12.40
CA ILE A 80 9.84 -1.71 12.74
C ILE A 80 8.32 -1.51 12.69
N VAL A 81 7.63 -2.22 11.79
CA VAL A 81 6.20 -2.00 11.49
C VAL A 81 5.30 -3.15 11.90
N ALA A 82 5.84 -4.31 12.29
CA ALA A 82 5.08 -5.47 12.74
C ALA A 82 4.04 -5.11 13.81
N GLN A 83 4.44 -4.34 14.83
CA GLN A 83 3.52 -3.90 15.89
C GLN A 83 2.44 -2.95 15.35
N ASN A 84 2.77 -2.07 14.39
CA ASN A 84 1.78 -1.17 13.79
C ASN A 84 0.73 -1.94 12.97
N ILE A 85 1.15 -2.99 12.25
CA ILE A 85 0.25 -3.88 11.51
C ILE A 85 -0.69 -4.60 12.49
N ALA A 86 -0.13 -5.19 13.55
CA ALA A 86 -0.90 -5.82 14.61
C ALA A 86 -1.91 -4.85 15.27
N ASP A 87 -1.49 -3.62 15.57
CA ASP A 87 -2.35 -2.58 16.15
C ASP A 87 -3.54 -2.23 15.24
N ILE A 88 -3.30 -2.05 13.94
CA ILE A 88 -4.37 -1.71 12.98
C ILE A 88 -5.35 -2.88 12.87
N ARG A 89 -4.85 -4.11 12.77
CA ARG A 89 -5.66 -5.34 12.75
C ARG A 89 -6.48 -5.50 14.03
N ALA A 90 -5.91 -5.20 15.20
CA ALA A 90 -6.63 -5.21 16.48
C ALA A 90 -7.75 -4.15 16.51
N LYS A 91 -7.47 -2.92 16.05
CA LYS A 91 -8.48 -1.85 15.95
C LYS A 91 -9.60 -2.18 14.97
N ALA A 92 -9.28 -2.83 13.86
CA ALA A 92 -10.29 -3.29 12.91
C ALA A 92 -11.27 -4.25 13.60
N ARG A 93 -10.75 -5.20 14.40
CA ARG A 93 -11.57 -6.11 15.21
C ARG A 93 -12.47 -5.38 16.20
N GLU A 94 -11.95 -4.38 16.91
CA GLU A 94 -12.73 -3.54 17.84
C GLU A 94 -13.90 -2.82 17.13
N LEU A 95 -13.73 -2.46 15.86
CA LEU A 95 -14.75 -1.85 15.02
C LEU A 95 -15.70 -2.87 14.38
N GLY A 96 -15.54 -4.16 14.67
CA GLY A 96 -16.36 -5.25 14.13
C GLY A 96 -15.98 -5.66 12.70
N ARG A 97 -14.81 -5.26 12.20
CA ARG A 97 -14.27 -5.68 10.90
C ARG A 97 -13.36 -6.90 11.06
N GLU A 98 -13.35 -7.78 10.06
CA GLU A 98 -12.41 -8.88 9.95
C GLU A 98 -10.99 -8.32 9.75
N PRO A 99 -10.03 -8.59 10.65
CA PRO A 99 -8.68 -8.04 10.53
C PRO A 99 -7.95 -8.42 9.23
N GLN A 100 -8.23 -9.60 8.69
CA GLN A 100 -7.66 -10.08 7.42
C GLN A 100 -8.30 -9.45 6.17
N ALA A 101 -9.37 -8.67 6.35
CA ALA A 101 -9.93 -7.80 5.31
C ALA A 101 -9.15 -6.49 5.13
N ILE A 102 -7.98 -6.36 5.75
CA ILE A 102 -7.04 -5.25 5.54
C ILE A 102 -5.70 -5.83 5.10
N LYS A 103 -5.36 -5.62 3.83
CA LYS A 103 -4.13 -6.10 3.21
C LYS A 103 -2.97 -5.15 3.45
N PHE A 104 -1.83 -5.62 3.93
CA PHE A 104 -0.65 -4.78 4.10
C PHE A 104 0.34 -4.97 2.95
N LEU A 105 0.72 -3.86 2.32
CA LEU A 105 1.63 -3.84 1.18
C LEU A 105 2.93 -3.10 1.54
N ALA A 106 4.05 -3.80 1.54
CA ALA A 106 5.37 -3.20 1.74
C ALA A 106 5.95 -2.63 0.44
N MET A 107 6.59 -1.48 0.48
CA MET A 107 7.37 -0.98 -0.65
C MET A 107 8.65 -1.80 -0.83
N VAL A 108 8.94 -2.25 -2.05
CA VAL A 108 10.20 -2.94 -2.38
C VAL A 108 10.74 -2.44 -3.71
N THR A 109 12.04 -2.18 -3.78
CA THR A 109 12.75 -1.81 -5.02
C THR A 109 13.83 -2.85 -5.29
N PRO A 110 13.52 -3.96 -5.98
CA PRO A 110 14.47 -5.05 -6.15
C PRO A 110 15.49 -4.72 -7.24
N VAL A 111 16.73 -5.18 -7.04
CA VAL A 111 17.75 -5.24 -8.11
C VAL A 111 18.03 -6.71 -8.36
N LEU A 112 17.62 -7.22 -9.52
CA LEU A 112 17.65 -8.66 -9.80
C LEU A 112 18.78 -8.99 -10.76
N GLY A 113 19.21 -10.24 -10.87
CA GLY A 113 20.22 -10.69 -11.85
C GLY A 113 20.01 -12.16 -12.17
N ALA A 114 20.66 -12.70 -13.22
CA ALA A 114 20.59 -14.14 -13.45
C ALA A 114 21.37 -14.92 -12.37
N ILE A 115 22.37 -14.26 -11.80
CA ILE A 115 23.17 -14.71 -10.65
C ILE A 115 23.40 -13.52 -9.72
N GLU A 116 23.84 -13.81 -8.50
CA GLU A 116 24.12 -12.84 -7.44
C GLU A 116 25.13 -11.77 -7.87
N GLU A 117 26.21 -12.18 -8.53
CA GLU A 117 27.28 -11.27 -8.95
C GLU A 117 26.77 -10.23 -9.97
N GLU A 118 25.83 -10.61 -10.83
CA GLU A 118 25.20 -9.69 -11.78
C GLU A 118 24.27 -8.69 -11.07
N ALA A 119 23.48 -9.16 -10.10
CA ALA A 119 22.60 -8.30 -9.32
C ALA A 119 23.41 -7.28 -8.51
N GLN A 120 24.49 -7.72 -7.86
CA GLN A 120 25.38 -6.86 -7.10
C GLN A 120 26.13 -5.85 -8.00
N ALA A 121 26.60 -6.28 -9.17
CA ALA A 121 27.23 -5.38 -10.14
C ALA A 121 26.24 -4.29 -10.61
N LYS A 122 24.98 -4.67 -10.89
CA LYS A 122 23.94 -3.71 -11.25
C LYS A 122 23.58 -2.78 -10.10
N TYR A 123 23.48 -3.28 -8.88
CA TYR A 123 23.26 -2.45 -7.69
C TYR A 123 24.33 -1.37 -7.57
N ASN A 124 25.61 -1.77 -7.64
CA ASN A 124 26.74 -0.84 -7.58
C ASN A 124 26.69 0.19 -8.71
N GLN A 125 26.34 -0.24 -9.92
CA GLN A 125 26.16 0.65 -11.06
C GLN A 125 25.03 1.65 -10.82
N TYR A 126 23.87 1.22 -10.33
CA TYR A 126 22.73 2.10 -10.06
C TYR A 126 23.05 3.11 -8.95
N MET A 127 23.71 2.66 -7.88
CA MET A 127 24.19 3.55 -6.81
C MET A 127 25.13 4.62 -7.32
N SER A 128 25.96 4.33 -8.33
CA SER A 128 26.87 5.31 -8.95
C SER A 128 26.15 6.45 -9.67
N TYR A 129 24.90 6.24 -10.11
CA TYR A 129 24.07 7.27 -10.74
C TYR A 129 23.17 8.01 -9.73
N GLY A 130 23.00 7.48 -8.52
CA GLY A 130 22.06 8.00 -7.54
C GLY A 130 22.52 9.32 -6.89
N SER A 131 21.68 10.35 -6.94
CA SER A 131 21.95 11.63 -6.27
C SER A 131 21.73 11.54 -4.76
N LYS A 132 22.78 11.80 -3.97
CA LYS A 132 22.67 11.91 -2.49
C LYS A 132 21.81 13.11 -2.08
N GLU A 133 21.99 14.25 -2.75
CA GLU A 133 21.18 15.45 -2.49
C GLU A 133 19.69 15.21 -2.79
N GLY A 134 19.39 14.51 -3.89
CA GLY A 134 18.02 14.14 -4.24
C GLY A 134 17.38 13.23 -3.18
N ALA A 135 18.11 12.23 -2.71
CA ALA A 135 17.64 11.34 -1.64
C ALA A 135 17.41 12.12 -0.33
N LEU A 136 18.28 13.07 0.03
CA LEU A 136 18.11 13.94 1.19
C LEU A 136 16.95 14.92 1.05
N ALA A 137 16.68 15.43 -0.16
CA ALA A 137 15.51 16.25 -0.42
C ALA A 137 14.21 15.47 -0.21
N LEU A 138 14.15 14.22 -0.69
CA LEU A 138 13.02 13.31 -0.42
C LEU A 138 12.89 13.01 1.07
N PHE A 139 14.01 12.72 1.74
CA PHE A 139 14.05 12.50 3.17
C PHE A 139 13.42 13.68 3.94
N GLY A 140 13.84 14.90 3.63
CA GLY A 140 13.30 16.09 4.27
C GLY A 140 11.83 16.34 3.95
N GLY A 141 11.40 16.07 2.73
CA GLY A 141 9.99 16.13 2.35
C GLY A 141 9.10 15.15 3.12
N TYR A 142 9.57 13.92 3.35
CA TYR A 142 8.80 12.89 4.05
C TYR A 142 8.80 13.05 5.57
N THR A 143 9.90 13.53 6.14
CA THR A 143 10.09 13.57 7.60
C THR A 143 9.90 14.97 8.20
N GLY A 144 9.97 16.02 7.38
CA GLY A 144 10.04 17.40 7.83
C GLY A 144 11.39 17.79 8.44
N ILE A 145 12.39 16.90 8.40
CA ILE A 145 13.73 17.15 8.91
C ILE A 145 14.58 17.78 7.81
N ASP A 146 15.23 18.90 8.08
CA ASP A 146 16.18 19.51 7.14
C ASP A 146 17.58 18.89 7.32
N PRO A 147 18.04 18.03 6.38
CA PRO A 147 19.33 17.36 6.51
C PRO A 147 20.52 18.31 6.30
N SER A 148 20.31 19.53 5.77
CA SER A 148 21.38 20.52 5.57
C SER A 148 21.92 21.09 6.88
N GLN A 149 21.19 20.91 7.98
CA GLN A 149 21.57 21.37 9.32
C GLN A 149 22.63 20.49 10.00
N PHE A 150 22.96 19.34 9.40
CA PHE A 150 23.90 18.38 9.97
C PHE A 150 25.19 18.30 9.13
N ASP A 151 26.33 18.17 9.80
CA ASP A 151 27.61 17.96 9.14
C ASP A 151 27.65 16.57 8.46
N ASP A 152 28.46 16.44 7.41
CA ASP A 152 28.54 15.21 6.60
C ASP A 152 28.94 13.97 7.43
N ASP A 153 29.84 14.17 8.39
CA ASP A 153 30.33 13.13 9.29
C ASP A 153 29.60 13.11 10.64
N GLN A 154 28.58 13.96 10.85
CA GLN A 154 27.84 13.97 12.09
C GLN A 154 27.03 12.69 12.26
N GLU A 155 27.15 12.07 13.42
CA GLU A 155 26.36 10.89 13.74
C GLU A 155 25.00 11.30 14.30
N LEU A 156 23.95 10.97 13.54
CA LEU A 156 22.58 11.43 13.76
C LEU A 156 21.89 10.71 14.92
N GLN A 157 22.52 9.69 15.51
CA GLN A 157 22.07 9.06 16.76
C GLN A 157 22.23 9.99 17.98
N TYR A 158 23.14 10.97 17.92
CA TYR A 158 23.51 11.79 19.08
C TYR A 158 23.10 13.26 18.95
N VAL A 159 22.27 13.60 17.97
CA VAL A 159 21.80 14.98 17.77
C VAL A 159 20.66 15.33 18.71
N GLU A 160 20.52 16.62 19.02
CA GLU A 160 19.51 17.11 19.97
C GLU A 160 18.06 16.98 19.47
N SER A 161 17.86 16.93 18.15
CA SER A 161 16.53 16.77 17.56
C SER A 161 15.94 15.41 17.93
N ASN A 162 14.89 15.43 18.76
CA ASN A 162 14.24 14.21 19.25
C ASN A 162 13.67 13.33 18.11
N ALA A 163 13.16 13.96 17.04
CA ALA A 163 12.51 13.24 15.93
C ALA A 163 13.51 12.45 15.08
N ILE A 164 14.64 13.07 14.72
CA ILE A 164 15.67 12.40 13.92
C ILE A 164 16.37 11.33 14.76
N ARG A 165 16.71 11.63 16.03
CA ARG A 165 17.34 10.68 16.94
C ARG A 165 16.49 9.43 17.10
N THR A 166 15.19 9.57 17.37
CA THR A 166 14.28 8.43 17.55
C THR A 166 14.19 7.56 16.29
N SER A 167 14.10 8.20 15.12
CA SER A 167 14.05 7.50 13.83
C SER A 167 15.34 6.72 13.60
N VAL A 168 16.50 7.36 13.78
CA VAL A 168 17.82 6.77 13.55
C VAL A 168 18.14 5.67 14.56
N GLU A 169 17.81 5.86 15.85
CA GLU A 169 17.95 4.82 16.87
C GLU A 169 17.10 3.58 16.54
N THR A 170 15.91 3.79 15.97
CA THR A 170 15.06 2.68 15.52
C THR A 170 15.70 1.96 14.35
N TRP A 171 16.20 2.67 13.34
CA TRP A 171 16.89 2.06 12.21
C TRP A 171 18.15 1.31 12.62
N ALA A 172 18.99 1.91 13.45
CA ALA A 172 20.24 1.32 13.95
C ALA A 172 20.02 -0.01 14.69
N LYS A 173 18.87 -0.18 15.35
CA LYS A 173 18.51 -1.44 16.02
C LYS A 173 18.24 -2.58 15.04
N TYR A 174 17.73 -2.28 13.85
CA TYR A 174 17.26 -3.28 12.89
C TYR A 174 18.12 -3.39 11.62
N ILE A 175 19.03 -2.45 11.41
CA ILE A 175 19.87 -2.34 10.21
C ILE A 175 21.34 -2.33 10.66
N ALA A 176 21.85 -3.54 10.93
CA ALA A 176 23.15 -3.73 11.57
C ALA A 176 24.35 -3.47 10.64
N HIS A 177 24.16 -3.45 9.32
CA HIS A 177 25.24 -3.24 8.35
C HIS A 177 25.65 -1.76 8.22
N VAL A 178 24.89 -0.82 8.79
CA VAL A 178 25.22 0.61 8.81
C VAL A 178 25.98 0.91 10.11
N PRO A 179 27.31 1.05 10.08
CA PRO A 179 28.11 1.23 11.29
C PRO A 179 27.96 2.64 11.89
N LYS A 180 27.66 3.64 11.06
CA LYS A 180 27.52 5.03 11.46
C LYS A 180 26.40 5.70 10.66
N TRP A 181 25.40 6.21 11.37
CA TRP A 181 24.24 6.85 10.76
C TRP A 181 24.50 8.33 10.51
N THR A 182 25.12 8.66 9.39
CA THR A 182 25.25 10.03 8.88
C THR A 182 24.13 10.36 7.89
N LYS A 183 24.00 11.63 7.48
CA LYS A 183 23.06 11.98 6.39
C LYS A 183 23.40 11.26 5.08
N GLY A 184 24.69 11.00 4.83
CA GLY A 184 25.13 10.20 3.70
C GLY A 184 24.66 8.74 3.78
N ALA A 185 24.70 8.13 4.96
CA ALA A 185 24.21 6.77 5.17
C ALA A 185 22.69 6.67 4.99
N ILE A 186 21.93 7.63 5.53
CA ILE A 186 20.47 7.72 5.29
C ILE A 186 20.18 7.83 3.80
N ALA A 187 20.91 8.71 3.09
CA ALA A 187 20.73 8.89 1.66
C ALA A 187 21.02 7.60 0.87
N ASP A 188 21.94 6.76 1.33
CA ASP A 188 22.29 5.51 0.66
C ASP A 188 21.24 4.42 0.92
N GLU A 189 20.73 4.28 2.16
CA GLU A 189 19.62 3.36 2.50
C GLU A 189 18.29 3.73 1.83
N MET A 190 18.10 4.99 1.42
CA MET A 190 16.89 5.45 0.73
C MET A 190 16.87 5.16 -0.77
N LYS A 191 18.00 4.83 -1.40
CA LYS A 191 18.11 4.82 -2.88
C LYS A 191 17.53 3.57 -3.53
N ILE A 192 17.97 2.37 -3.14
CA ILE A 192 17.54 1.10 -3.76
C ILE A 192 17.67 -0.07 -2.77
N GLY A 193 16.86 -1.11 -2.98
CA GLY A 193 16.82 -2.32 -2.14
C GLY A 193 17.94 -3.33 -2.43
N THR A 194 17.87 -4.50 -1.81
CA THR A 194 18.92 -5.53 -1.83
C THR A 194 19.02 -6.25 -3.19
N PRO A 195 20.25 -6.63 -3.62
CA PRO A 195 20.48 -7.38 -4.84
C PRO A 195 20.26 -8.90 -4.69
N GLU A 196 20.24 -9.40 -3.46
CA GLU A 196 20.31 -10.83 -3.14
C GLU A 196 18.99 -11.38 -2.58
N HIS A 197 18.72 -12.65 -2.91
CA HIS A 197 17.67 -13.47 -2.29
C HIS A 197 16.34 -12.75 -2.08
N VAL A 198 15.91 -11.99 -3.09
CA VAL A 198 14.72 -11.13 -2.97
C VAL A 198 13.50 -11.97 -2.56
N ALA A 199 13.31 -13.17 -3.11
CA ALA A 199 12.21 -14.05 -2.71
C ALA A 199 12.24 -14.41 -1.21
N ASP A 200 13.42 -14.76 -0.67
CA ASP A 200 13.58 -15.10 0.75
C ASP A 200 13.36 -13.88 1.65
N GLU A 201 13.81 -12.70 1.23
CA GLU A 201 13.54 -11.45 1.95
C GLU A 201 12.05 -11.10 1.91
N LEU A 202 11.36 -11.26 0.78
CA LEU A 202 9.91 -11.10 0.71
C LEU A 202 9.19 -12.08 1.65
N GLU A 203 9.59 -13.34 1.67
CA GLU A 203 9.03 -14.33 2.60
C GLU A 203 9.28 -13.96 4.07
N ARG A 204 10.50 -13.49 4.38
CA ARG A 204 10.87 -13.01 5.70
C ARG A 204 9.98 -11.85 6.14
N TRP A 205 9.69 -10.89 5.27
CA TRP A 205 8.82 -9.76 5.58
C TRP A 205 7.38 -10.21 5.84
N ILE A 206 6.86 -11.17 5.06
CA ILE A 206 5.56 -11.78 5.32
C ILE A 206 5.55 -12.42 6.72
N ARG A 207 6.56 -13.24 7.04
CA ARG A 207 6.63 -13.99 8.31
C ARG A 207 6.85 -13.09 9.53
N GLU A 208 7.73 -12.09 9.44
CA GLU A 208 8.11 -11.25 10.58
C GLU A 208 7.11 -10.13 10.88
N ALA A 209 6.43 -9.60 9.86
CA ALA A 209 5.58 -8.42 9.99
C ALA A 209 4.15 -8.61 9.49
N ASP A 210 3.79 -9.78 8.97
CA ASP A 210 2.42 -10.13 8.57
C ASP A 210 1.93 -9.29 7.37
N PHE A 211 2.85 -9.07 6.41
CA PHE A 211 2.55 -8.44 5.12
C PHE A 211 1.76 -9.39 4.20
N ASP A 212 0.83 -8.83 3.44
CA ASP A 212 0.01 -9.58 2.47
C ASP A 212 0.55 -9.46 1.04
N GLY A 213 1.46 -8.52 0.79
CA GLY A 213 2.03 -8.32 -0.53
C GLY A 213 2.99 -7.15 -0.60
N PHE A 214 3.38 -6.79 -1.82
CA PHE A 214 4.43 -5.83 -2.07
C PHE A 214 4.04 -4.85 -3.18
N ASN A 215 4.39 -3.59 -2.97
CA ASN A 215 4.33 -2.54 -3.97
C ASN A 215 5.73 -2.37 -4.58
N PHE A 216 5.92 -2.92 -5.79
CA PHE A 216 7.20 -2.90 -6.48
C PHE A 216 7.48 -1.54 -7.10
N ALA A 217 8.42 -0.81 -6.50
CA ALA A 217 9.02 0.38 -7.08
C ALA A 217 10.15 0.00 -8.05
N TYR A 218 10.67 0.99 -8.78
CA TYR A 218 11.65 0.79 -9.84
C TYR A 218 12.89 1.64 -9.63
N ALA A 219 14.06 1.06 -9.94
CA ALA A 219 15.28 1.82 -10.16
C ALA A 219 15.34 2.33 -11.61
N LEU A 220 14.90 1.49 -12.56
CA LEU A 220 14.83 1.81 -13.99
C LEU A 220 13.52 1.31 -14.59
N MET A 221 12.79 2.18 -15.27
CA MET A 221 11.58 1.80 -16.00
C MET A 221 11.86 1.71 -17.50
N PRO A 222 11.44 0.64 -18.22
CA PRO A 222 10.64 -0.50 -17.75
C PRO A 222 11.47 -1.66 -17.17
N ARG A 223 12.80 -1.60 -17.23
CA ARG A 223 13.71 -2.74 -16.97
C ARG A 223 13.46 -3.46 -15.63
N THR A 224 13.25 -2.74 -14.52
CA THR A 224 13.01 -3.38 -13.21
C THR A 224 11.78 -4.30 -13.26
N LEU A 225 10.71 -3.91 -13.96
CA LEU A 225 9.49 -4.72 -14.08
C LEU A 225 9.71 -5.96 -14.96
N GLU A 226 10.44 -5.82 -16.07
CA GLU A 226 10.80 -6.94 -16.94
C GLU A 226 11.65 -7.97 -16.19
N GLU A 227 12.57 -7.51 -15.35
CA GLU A 227 13.43 -8.36 -14.54
C GLU A 227 12.66 -9.06 -13.40
N ILE A 228 11.68 -8.39 -12.77
CA ILE A 228 10.77 -9.05 -11.83
C ILE A 228 10.05 -10.22 -12.51
N ILE A 229 9.51 -10.00 -13.70
CA ILE A 229 8.81 -11.05 -14.45
C ILE A 229 9.75 -12.21 -14.80
N LYS A 230 10.98 -11.88 -15.24
CA LYS A 230 11.95 -12.86 -15.73
C LYS A 230 12.61 -13.67 -14.61
N PHE A 231 13.01 -13.02 -13.53
CA PHE A 231 13.87 -13.60 -12.49
C PHE A 231 13.11 -13.89 -11.20
N LEU A 232 12.27 -12.97 -10.73
CA LEU A 232 11.64 -13.09 -9.40
C LEU A 232 10.35 -13.91 -9.41
N LEU A 233 9.47 -13.71 -10.39
CA LEU A 233 8.18 -14.42 -10.43
C LEU A 233 8.31 -15.95 -10.49
N PRO A 234 9.25 -16.56 -11.24
CA PRO A 234 9.46 -18.01 -11.21
C PRO A 234 9.77 -18.52 -9.80
N ASP A 235 10.64 -17.84 -9.06
CA ASP A 235 11.02 -18.23 -7.71
C ASP A 235 9.86 -18.08 -6.73
N LEU A 236 9.14 -16.96 -6.78
CA LEU A 236 7.97 -16.76 -5.93
C LEU A 236 6.87 -17.80 -6.20
N ARG A 237 6.69 -18.24 -7.45
CA ARG A 237 5.76 -19.33 -7.78
C ARG A 237 6.22 -20.67 -7.24
N ASN A 238 7.50 -21.00 -7.37
CA ASN A 238 8.09 -22.23 -6.82
C ASN A 238 7.92 -22.32 -5.30
N CYS A 239 7.97 -21.18 -4.60
CA CYS A 239 7.75 -21.08 -3.16
C CYS A 239 6.27 -20.90 -2.76
N GLY A 240 5.34 -20.86 -3.72
CA GLY A 240 3.90 -20.67 -3.45
C GLY A 240 3.53 -19.27 -2.95
N LEU A 241 4.39 -18.27 -3.16
CA LEU A 241 4.23 -16.87 -2.75
C LEU A 241 3.65 -15.97 -3.85
N PHE A 242 3.45 -16.51 -5.06
CA PHE A 242 2.81 -15.80 -6.16
C PHE A 242 1.84 -16.70 -6.90
N TRP A 243 0.72 -16.13 -7.38
CA TRP A 243 -0.31 -16.90 -8.07
C TRP A 243 0.13 -17.38 -9.46
N GLU A 244 -0.54 -18.40 -9.96
CA GLU A 244 -0.40 -18.86 -11.36
C GLU A 244 -1.37 -18.15 -12.31
N GLY A 245 -2.39 -17.47 -11.77
CA GLY A 245 -3.38 -16.73 -12.53
C GLY A 245 -4.36 -16.01 -11.63
N TYR A 246 -5.27 -15.26 -12.24
CA TYR A 246 -6.35 -14.60 -11.51
C TYR A 246 -7.34 -15.63 -10.97
N GLU A 247 -7.65 -15.54 -9.67
CA GLU A 247 -8.64 -16.40 -8.99
C GLU A 247 -10.05 -16.22 -9.56
N VAL A 248 -10.38 -15.00 -10.00
CA VAL A 248 -11.63 -14.70 -10.70
C VAL A 248 -11.30 -14.12 -12.08
N PRO A 249 -11.03 -14.98 -13.09
CA PRO A 249 -10.72 -14.52 -14.44
C PRO A 249 -11.84 -13.64 -15.01
N GLY A 250 -11.49 -12.45 -15.48
CA GLY A 250 -12.46 -11.45 -15.97
C GLY A 250 -13.31 -10.78 -14.87
N GLY A 251 -13.05 -11.08 -13.60
CA GLY A 251 -13.69 -10.44 -12.46
C GLY A 251 -13.13 -9.04 -12.17
N THR A 252 -13.77 -8.35 -11.24
CA THR A 252 -13.33 -7.04 -10.75
C THR A 252 -12.03 -7.13 -9.93
N TYR A 253 -11.41 -5.97 -9.65
CA TYR A 253 -10.25 -5.92 -8.76
C TYR A 253 -10.60 -6.40 -7.34
N CYS A 254 -11.79 -6.04 -6.84
CA CYS A 254 -12.29 -6.49 -5.53
C CYS A 254 -12.46 -8.02 -5.47
N GLU A 255 -12.99 -8.64 -6.52
CA GLU A 255 -13.14 -10.10 -6.53
C GLU A 255 -11.79 -10.83 -6.50
N ASN A 256 -10.78 -10.27 -7.18
CA ASN A 256 -9.45 -10.86 -7.23
C ASN A 256 -8.63 -10.61 -5.94
N ILE A 257 -8.72 -9.43 -5.33
CA ILE A 257 -8.01 -9.16 -4.07
C ILE A 257 -8.55 -10.02 -2.91
N TRP A 258 -9.82 -10.41 -2.97
CA TRP A 258 -10.46 -11.29 -1.99
C TRP A 258 -10.54 -12.76 -2.42
N ALA A 259 -10.00 -13.10 -3.60
CA ALA A 259 -10.08 -14.44 -4.19
C ALA A 259 -11.51 -15.05 -4.13
N LYS A 260 -12.53 -14.23 -4.39
CA LYS A 260 -13.94 -14.60 -4.17
C LYS A 260 -14.85 -14.02 -5.24
N LYS A 261 -15.37 -14.90 -6.11
CA LYS A 261 -16.38 -14.54 -7.10
C LYS A 261 -17.64 -13.97 -6.43
N GLY A 262 -18.16 -12.86 -6.96
CA GLY A 262 -19.29 -12.14 -6.39
C GLY A 262 -18.94 -11.18 -5.26
N ALA A 263 -17.68 -11.16 -4.78
CA ALA A 263 -17.20 -10.15 -3.83
C ALA A 263 -16.74 -8.88 -4.57
N ALA A 264 -17.60 -8.33 -5.43
CA ALA A 264 -17.29 -7.14 -6.21
C ALA A 264 -17.37 -5.84 -5.37
N ARG A 265 -17.92 -5.92 -4.17
CA ARG A 265 -18.20 -4.78 -3.28
C ARG A 265 -17.51 -4.96 -1.93
N PRO A 266 -17.34 -3.86 -1.17
CA PRO A 266 -16.79 -3.95 0.18
C PRO A 266 -17.57 -4.96 1.03
N PRO A 267 -16.89 -5.71 1.92
CA PRO A 267 -17.53 -6.73 2.75
C PRO A 267 -18.57 -6.11 3.69
N SER A 268 -19.50 -6.93 4.20
CA SER A 268 -20.65 -6.45 4.98
C SER A 268 -20.29 -5.73 6.29
N ASP A 269 -19.10 -6.00 6.81
CA ASP A 269 -18.52 -5.35 7.99
C ASP A 269 -17.84 -4.01 7.65
N HIS A 270 -17.61 -3.70 6.37
CA HIS A 270 -17.03 -2.44 5.93
C HIS A 270 -18.04 -1.28 6.03
N PRO A 271 -17.65 -0.07 6.48
CA PRO A 271 -18.57 1.06 6.61
C PRO A 271 -19.31 1.42 5.32
N ALA A 272 -18.67 1.26 4.17
CA ALA A 272 -19.29 1.56 2.87
C ALA A 272 -20.45 0.61 2.53
N ALA A 273 -20.48 -0.61 3.07
CA ALA A 273 -21.57 -1.55 2.84
C ALA A 273 -22.90 -1.02 3.41
N LYS A 274 -22.84 -0.26 4.52
CA LYS A 274 -24.01 0.40 5.12
C LYS A 274 -24.58 1.53 4.24
N CYS A 275 -23.80 1.99 3.27
CA CYS A 275 -24.22 3.03 2.34
C CYS A 275 -24.83 2.44 1.07
N HIS A 276 -24.85 1.11 0.89
CA HIS A 276 -25.54 0.49 -0.23
C HIS A 276 -27.06 0.64 -0.04
N TRP A 277 -27.74 1.12 -1.08
CA TRP A 277 -29.17 1.32 -1.04
C TRP A 277 -29.86 0.33 -1.96
N LYS A 278 -30.94 -0.25 -1.45
CA LYS A 278 -31.92 -1.01 -2.21
C LYS A 278 -33.27 -0.38 -1.94
N LYS A 279 -34.10 -0.26 -2.97
CA LYS A 279 -35.51 0.12 -2.78
C LYS A 279 -36.16 -0.98 -1.92
N ALA A 280 -36.82 -0.59 -0.84
CA ALA A 280 -37.59 -1.54 -0.05
C ALA A 280 -38.78 -2.04 -0.88
N GLU A 281 -39.11 -3.33 -0.75
CA GLU A 281 -40.32 -3.92 -1.34
C GLU A 281 -41.61 -3.28 -0.79
#